data_AF-A0A377NA11-F1
#
_entry.id   AF-A0A377NA11-F1
#
_cell.length_a   1.000
_cell.length_b   1.000
_cell.length_c   1.000
_cell.angle_alpha   90.00
_cell.angle_beta   90.00
_cell.angle_gamma   90.00
#
_symmetry.space_group_name_H-M   'P 1'
#
loop_
_entity.id
_entity.type
_entity.pdbx_description
1 polymer ?
#
loop_
_entity_poly.entity_id
_entity_poly.type
_entity_poly.pdbx_seq_one_letter_code
_entity_poly.pdbx_strand_id
1 'polypeptide(L)'
;MVSLSDAERCELILRWSALPGASRHHWGSDLDIYDPDLLPQGSKLQLEPWEYEAGGYFADLNQWLSDNMASFGFYRPYDIDRGGVAVEPWHLSYRPLAAQCETRLTPEVLIEAWRGQEVAGCDWVTNHLATIFPRFIAIPKQ
;
A
#
# COMPACT_ATOMS: atom_id res chain seq x y z
N MET A 1 -23.06 -4.08 18.47
CA MET A 1 -21.89 -4.22 17.58
C MET A 1 -22.41 -4.61 16.22
N VAL A 2 -22.14 -3.84 15.18
CA VAL A 2 -22.46 -4.25 13.81
C VAL A 2 -21.46 -5.35 13.43
N SER A 3 -21.96 -6.53 13.09
CA SER A 3 -21.13 -7.60 12.54
C SER A 3 -20.90 -7.31 11.08
N LEU A 4 -19.66 -7.04 10.70
CA LEU A 4 -19.25 -6.91 9.30
C LEU A 4 -19.37 -8.28 8.61
N SER A 5 -19.84 -8.28 7.37
CA SER A 5 -19.74 -9.42 6.44
C SER A 5 -18.29 -9.70 6.07
N ASP A 6 -18.00 -10.89 5.52
CA ASP A 6 -16.65 -11.23 5.08
C ASP A 6 -16.13 -10.27 4.00
N ALA A 7 -17.01 -9.80 3.12
CA ALA A 7 -16.69 -8.80 2.11
C ALA A 7 -16.27 -7.47 2.73
N GLU A 8 -17.07 -6.94 3.67
CA GLU A 8 -16.75 -5.68 4.36
C GLU A 8 -15.45 -5.80 5.16
N ARG A 9 -15.21 -6.93 5.83
CA ARG A 9 -13.96 -7.17 6.56
C ARG A 9 -12.77 -7.21 5.61
N CYS A 10 -12.86 -7.96 4.51
CA CYS A 10 -11.78 -8.05 3.54
C CYS A 10 -11.49 -6.69 2.92
N GLU A 11 -12.50 -5.94 2.45
CA GLU A 11 -12.27 -4.61 1.87
C GLU A 11 -11.67 -3.62 2.87
N LEU A 12 -12.10 -3.65 4.15
CA LEU A 12 -11.52 -2.80 5.20
C LEU A 12 -10.06 -3.17 5.50
N ILE A 13 -9.70 -4.46 5.47
CA ILE A 13 -8.31 -4.89 5.61
C ILE A 13 -7.49 -4.45 4.40
N LEU A 14 -8.00 -4.68 3.19
CA LEU A 14 -7.33 -4.33 1.92
C LEU A 14 -7.08 -2.84 1.74
N ARG A 15 -7.84 -2.02 2.48
CA ARG A 15 -7.65 -0.58 2.53
C ARG A 15 -6.29 -0.17 3.10
N TRP A 16 -5.75 -0.96 4.04
CA TRP A 16 -4.55 -0.64 4.83
C TRP A 16 -3.51 -1.76 4.85
N SER A 17 -3.81 -2.90 4.24
CA SER A 17 -2.93 -4.07 4.24
C SER A 17 -3.06 -4.80 2.93
N ALA A 18 -1.93 -4.91 2.22
CA ALA A 18 -1.88 -5.63 0.96
C ALA A 18 -2.25 -7.11 1.15
N LEU A 19 -2.84 -7.72 0.11
CA LEU A 19 -3.02 -9.18 0.07
C LEU A 19 -1.67 -9.90 0.25
N PRO A 20 -1.64 -11.07 0.90
CA PRO A 20 -0.46 -11.92 0.93
C PRO A 20 0.05 -12.18 -0.50
N GLY A 21 1.32 -11.84 -0.74
CA GLY A 21 1.94 -11.94 -2.07
C GLY A 21 1.72 -10.74 -3.01
N ALA A 22 0.86 -9.76 -2.64
CA ALA A 22 0.58 -8.57 -3.45
C ALA A 22 1.21 -7.27 -2.91
N SER A 23 1.89 -7.31 -1.75
CA SER A 23 2.62 -6.14 -1.26
C SER A 23 3.78 -5.79 -2.21
N ARG A 24 3.89 -4.51 -2.56
CA ARG A 24 4.96 -3.98 -3.40
C ARG A 24 6.31 -4.00 -2.67
N HIS A 25 6.31 -4.01 -1.34
CA HIS A 25 7.52 -4.18 -0.52
C HIS A 25 8.24 -5.51 -0.82
N HIS A 26 7.51 -6.56 -1.24
CA HIS A 26 8.13 -7.82 -1.66
C HIS A 26 9.03 -7.71 -2.89
N TRP A 27 8.87 -6.65 -3.69
CA TRP A 27 9.65 -6.44 -4.89
C TRP A 27 11.01 -5.81 -4.60
N GLY A 28 11.21 -5.27 -3.40
CA GLY A 28 12.40 -4.47 -3.06
C GLY A 28 12.43 -3.11 -3.77
N SER A 29 11.33 -2.69 -4.39
CA SER A 29 11.19 -1.36 -5.00
C SER A 29 10.59 -0.32 -4.06
N ASP A 30 9.94 -0.75 -2.99
CA ASP A 30 9.08 0.10 -2.17
C ASP A 30 9.61 0.19 -0.74
N LEU A 31 9.36 1.34 -0.09
CA LEU A 31 9.88 1.69 1.21
C LEU A 31 8.93 2.66 1.94
N ASP A 32 8.86 2.52 3.26
CA ASP A 32 8.10 3.41 4.14
C ASP A 32 9.09 4.32 4.87
N ILE A 33 8.94 5.64 4.72
CA ILE A 33 9.86 6.63 5.29
C ILE A 33 9.21 7.38 6.44
N TYR A 34 9.92 7.47 7.56
CA TYR A 34 9.65 8.42 8.64
C TYR A 34 10.97 8.89 9.27
N ASP A 35 10.94 10.02 9.99
CA ASP A 35 12.09 10.52 10.75
C ASP A 35 11.88 10.26 12.26
N PRO A 36 12.66 9.36 12.89
CA PRO A 36 12.48 9.06 14.31
C PRO A 36 12.75 10.26 15.23
N ASP A 37 13.53 11.25 14.80
CA ASP A 37 13.83 12.44 15.61
C ASP A 37 12.66 13.43 15.64
N LEU A 38 11.73 13.33 14.68
CA LEU A 38 10.51 14.14 14.62
C LEU A 38 9.35 13.53 15.42
N LEU A 39 9.45 12.27 15.85
CA LEU A 39 8.40 11.63 16.65
C LEU A 39 8.27 12.31 18.03
N PRO A 40 7.06 12.71 18.45
CA PRO A 40 6.87 13.28 19.78
C PRO A 40 7.29 12.30 20.88
N GLN A 41 7.88 12.82 21.96
CA GLN A 41 8.32 12.00 23.08
C GLN A 41 7.16 11.18 23.68
N GLY A 42 7.35 9.86 23.77
CA GLY A 42 6.35 8.94 24.31
C GLY A 42 5.31 8.47 23.29
N SER A 43 5.35 9.00 22.06
CA SER A 43 4.52 8.51 20.96
C SER A 43 5.13 7.29 20.28
N LYS A 44 4.30 6.55 19.55
CA LYS A 44 4.73 5.52 18.59
C LYS A 44 4.31 5.97 17.21
N LEU A 45 5.11 5.60 16.21
CA LEU A 45 4.76 5.74 14.81
C LEU A 45 3.42 5.03 14.55
N GLN A 46 2.46 5.74 13.96
CA GLN A 46 1.15 5.18 13.62
C GLN A 46 1.04 4.82 12.14
N LEU A 47 1.83 5.45 11.28
CA LEU A 47 1.68 5.38 9.81
C LEU A 47 0.26 5.77 9.42
N GLU A 48 -0.08 7.02 9.76
CA GLU A 48 -1.38 7.61 9.45
C GLU A 48 -1.20 8.93 8.70
N PRO A 49 -2.07 9.28 7.74
CA PRO A 49 -1.86 10.45 6.88
C PRO A 49 -1.67 11.76 7.66
N TRP A 50 -2.39 11.93 8.78
CA TRP A 50 -2.31 13.12 9.61
C TRP A 50 -0.92 13.36 10.22
N GLU A 51 -0.07 12.33 10.34
CA GLU A 51 1.32 12.50 10.78
C GLU A 51 2.15 13.29 9.76
N TYR A 52 1.77 13.23 8.47
CA TYR A 52 2.48 13.81 7.31
C TYR A 52 1.78 15.01 6.67
N GLU A 53 0.52 15.26 7.02
CA GLU A 53 -0.27 16.41 6.55
C GLU A 53 0.08 17.70 7.31
N ALA A 54 -0.46 18.84 6.88
CA ALA A 54 -0.21 20.12 7.52
C ALA A 54 -0.56 20.08 9.03
N GLY A 55 0.43 20.38 9.87
CA GLY A 55 0.32 20.28 11.34
C GLY A 55 0.79 18.95 11.93
N GLY A 56 1.06 17.94 11.10
CA GLY A 56 1.73 16.70 11.47
C GLY A 56 3.24 16.88 11.64
N TYR A 57 3.86 16.04 12.47
CA TYR A 57 5.30 16.12 12.76
C TYR A 57 6.19 15.73 11.58
N PHE A 58 5.66 15.02 10.58
CA PHE A 58 6.36 14.71 9.33
C PHE A 58 5.96 15.63 8.17
N ALA A 59 5.23 16.72 8.41
CA ALA A 59 4.77 17.61 7.34
C ALA A 59 5.93 18.14 6.47
N ASP A 60 7.00 18.62 7.10
CA ASP A 60 8.17 19.17 6.39
C ASP A 60 8.92 18.08 5.62
N LEU A 61 9.06 16.88 6.21
CA LEU A 61 9.63 15.71 5.53
C LEU A 61 8.79 15.32 4.31
N ASN A 62 7.47 15.27 4.47
CA ASN A 62 6.53 14.92 3.41
C ASN A 62 6.63 15.91 2.23
N GLN A 63 6.72 17.20 2.53
CA GLN A 63 6.92 18.25 1.53
C GLN A 63 8.27 18.08 0.82
N TRP A 64 9.35 17.91 1.57
CA TRP A 64 10.68 17.69 1.00
C TRP A 64 10.72 16.47 0.08
N LEU A 65 10.13 15.34 0.49
CA LEU A 65 10.03 14.14 -0.34
C LEU A 65 9.24 14.42 -1.62
N SER A 66 8.13 15.14 -1.53
CA SER A 66 7.31 15.51 -2.70
C SER A 66 8.10 16.32 -3.73
N ASP A 67 8.95 17.23 -3.27
CA ASP A 67 9.74 18.11 -4.13
C ASP A 67 10.96 17.40 -4.76
N ASN A 68 11.47 16.33 -4.12
CA ASN A 68 12.77 15.74 -4.49
C ASN A 68 12.70 14.31 -5.04
N MET A 69 11.75 13.48 -4.62
CA MET A 69 11.75 12.02 -4.87
C MET A 69 11.81 11.66 -6.36
N ALA A 70 11.15 12.46 -7.20
CA ALA A 70 11.07 12.22 -8.64
C ALA A 70 12.44 12.30 -9.32
N SER A 71 13.35 13.15 -8.84
CA SER A 71 14.71 13.27 -9.37
C SER A 71 15.56 12.01 -9.16
N PHE A 72 15.17 11.15 -8.21
CA PHE A 72 15.81 9.87 -7.90
C PHE A 72 15.01 8.68 -8.45
N GLY A 73 13.96 8.91 -9.24
CA GLY A 73 13.10 7.85 -9.79
C GLY A 73 12.08 7.27 -8.82
N PHE A 74 11.86 7.92 -7.68
CA PHE A 74 10.82 7.55 -6.71
C PHE A 74 9.51 8.30 -6.96
N TYR A 75 8.40 7.68 -6.55
CA TYR A 75 7.05 8.27 -6.57
C TYR A 75 6.18 7.66 -5.46
N ARG A 76 4.99 8.21 -5.23
CA ARG A 76 3.99 7.62 -4.33
C ARG A 76 2.91 6.88 -5.14
N PRO A 77 2.78 5.55 -5.01
CA PRO A 77 1.72 4.80 -5.67
C PRO A 77 0.33 5.08 -5.06
N TYR A 78 0.29 5.52 -3.80
CA TYR A 78 -0.93 5.76 -3.04
C TYR A 78 -1.02 7.23 -2.57
N ASP A 79 -0.97 8.15 -3.54
CA ASP A 79 -0.96 9.61 -3.34
C ASP A 79 -2.34 10.24 -3.13
N ILE A 80 -3.38 9.63 -3.70
CA ILE A 80 -4.78 10.05 -3.59
C ILE A 80 -5.68 8.84 -3.47
N ASP A 81 -6.77 9.02 -2.72
CA ASP A 81 -7.80 8.02 -2.56
C ASP A 81 -8.54 7.77 -3.88
N ARG A 82 -8.35 6.57 -4.44
CA ARG A 82 -9.05 6.10 -5.64
C ARG A 82 -10.06 4.99 -5.33
N GLY A 83 -10.41 4.81 -4.05
CA GLY A 83 -11.27 3.73 -3.56
C GLY A 83 -10.55 2.39 -3.39
N GLY A 84 -9.24 2.34 -3.59
CA GLY A 84 -8.35 1.18 -3.43
C GLY A 84 -7.62 1.16 -2.09
N VAL A 85 -6.28 1.07 -2.13
CA VAL A 85 -5.41 1.31 -0.96
C VAL A 85 -5.53 2.77 -0.50
N ALA A 86 -5.48 2.99 0.82
CA ALA A 86 -5.55 4.32 1.44
C ALA A 86 -4.41 5.23 0.99
N VAL A 87 -4.52 6.52 1.28
CA VAL A 87 -3.42 7.45 1.04
C VAL A 87 -2.30 7.12 2.02
N GLU A 88 -1.09 6.91 1.52
CA GLU A 88 0.09 6.54 2.32
C GLU A 88 1.26 7.49 2.01
N PRO A 89 1.33 8.67 2.65
CA PRO A 89 2.38 9.66 2.35
C PRO A 89 3.81 9.18 2.63
N TRP A 90 3.97 8.18 3.49
CA TRP A 90 5.23 7.52 3.82
C TRP A 90 5.71 6.53 2.76
N HIS A 91 4.81 6.00 1.94
CA HIS A 91 5.09 4.91 1.01
C HIS A 91 5.67 5.45 -0.30
N LEU A 92 6.95 5.19 -0.53
CA LEU A 92 7.64 5.52 -1.78
C LEU A 92 7.94 4.25 -2.57
N SER A 93 7.90 4.36 -3.90
CA SER A 93 8.19 3.28 -4.83
C SER A 93 9.21 3.71 -5.88
N TYR A 94 10.21 2.88 -6.12
CA TYR A 94 11.24 3.08 -7.14
C TYR A 94 10.73 2.63 -8.51
N ARG A 95 10.40 3.59 -9.37
CA ARG A 95 9.72 3.36 -10.65
C ARG A 95 10.44 2.37 -11.57
N PRO A 96 11.78 2.43 -11.77
CA PRO A 96 12.47 1.55 -12.72
C PRO A 96 12.34 0.06 -12.40
N LEU A 97 12.24 -0.31 -11.13
CA LEU A 97 12.02 -1.70 -10.70
C LEU A 97 10.53 -2.02 -10.62
N ALA A 98 9.75 -1.14 -9.98
CA ALA A 98 8.33 -1.38 -9.76
C ALA A 98 7.53 -1.61 -11.05
N ALA A 99 7.81 -0.84 -12.10
CA ALA A 99 7.15 -1.00 -13.39
C ALA A 99 7.36 -2.40 -14.01
N GLN A 100 8.50 -3.04 -13.76
CA GLN A 100 8.76 -4.40 -14.23
C GLN A 100 7.94 -5.41 -13.43
N CYS A 101 7.89 -5.25 -12.11
CA CYS A 101 7.15 -6.15 -11.22
C CYS A 101 5.63 -6.05 -11.43
N GLU A 102 5.10 -4.83 -11.64
CA GLU A 102 3.70 -4.57 -11.96
C GLU A 102 3.21 -5.37 -13.19
N THR A 103 4.05 -5.53 -14.21
CA THR A 103 3.70 -6.32 -15.41
C THR A 103 3.73 -7.83 -15.19
N ARG A 104 4.39 -8.29 -14.13
CA ARG A 104 4.58 -9.72 -13.83
C ARG A 104 3.64 -10.23 -12.76
N LEU A 105 3.17 -9.36 -11.88
CA LEU A 105 2.16 -9.73 -10.90
C LEU A 105 0.81 -9.86 -11.61
N THR A 106 0.25 -11.06 -11.61
CA THR A 106 -1.09 -11.33 -12.15
C THR A 106 -1.94 -12.04 -11.10
N PRO A 107 -3.28 -12.05 -11.25
CA PRO A 107 -4.16 -12.84 -10.41
C PRO A 107 -3.73 -14.31 -10.27
N GLU A 108 -3.28 -14.92 -11.38
CA GLU A 108 -2.83 -16.32 -11.42
C GLU A 108 -1.57 -16.53 -10.57
N VAL A 109 -0.61 -15.60 -10.62
CA VAL A 109 0.60 -15.68 -9.78
C VAL A 109 0.24 -15.68 -8.29
N LEU A 110 -0.75 -14.89 -7.88
CA LEU A 110 -1.24 -14.87 -6.50
C LEU A 110 -1.90 -16.19 -6.11
N ILE A 111 -2.80 -16.70 -6.95
CA ILE A 111 -3.49 -17.98 -6.72
C ILE A 111 -2.49 -19.14 -6.62
N GLU A 112 -1.48 -19.17 -7.49
CA GLU A 112 -0.42 -20.18 -7.42
C GLU A 112 0.39 -20.05 -6.12
N ALA A 113 0.70 -18.83 -5.68
CA ALA A 113 1.43 -18.60 -4.42
C ALA A 113 0.64 -19.04 -3.18
N TRP A 114 -0.69 -19.02 -3.24
CA TRP A 114 -1.55 -19.48 -2.15
C TRP A 114 -1.81 -20.99 -2.15
N ARG A 115 -1.40 -21.72 -3.19
CA ARG A 115 -1.64 -23.15 -3.30
C ARG A 115 -0.96 -23.92 -2.15
N GLY A 116 -1.76 -24.62 -1.36
CA GLY A 116 -1.29 -25.38 -0.21
C GLY A 116 -0.86 -24.53 0.99
N GLN A 117 -1.15 -23.23 0.98
CA GLN A 117 -0.93 -22.31 2.10
C GLN A 117 -2.26 -22.00 2.79
N GLU A 118 -2.20 -21.75 4.09
CA GLU A 118 -3.36 -21.24 4.84
C GLU A 118 -3.41 -19.72 4.72
N VAL A 119 -4.34 -19.21 3.90
CA VAL A 119 -4.60 -17.78 3.75
C VAL A 119 -6.02 -17.49 4.19
N ALA A 120 -6.17 -16.71 5.26
CA ALA A 120 -7.49 -16.35 5.77
C ALA A 120 -8.30 -15.61 4.69
N GLY A 121 -9.54 -16.05 4.46
CA GLY A 121 -10.41 -15.45 3.43
C GLY A 121 -10.01 -15.76 1.98
N CYS A 122 -9.07 -16.68 1.74
CA CYS A 122 -8.57 -17.00 0.39
C CYS A 122 -9.68 -17.39 -0.60
N ASP A 123 -10.66 -18.19 -0.17
CA ASP A 123 -11.79 -18.59 -1.03
C ASP A 123 -12.60 -17.38 -1.49
N TRP A 124 -12.90 -16.44 -0.58
CA TRP A 124 -13.62 -15.23 -0.93
C TRP A 124 -12.79 -14.35 -1.85
N VAL A 125 -11.52 -14.09 -1.50
CA VAL A 125 -10.61 -13.25 -2.28
C VAL A 125 -10.41 -13.80 -3.69
N THR A 126 -10.20 -15.11 -3.83
CA THR A 126 -10.00 -15.78 -5.13
C THR A 126 -11.24 -15.61 -6.01
N ASN A 127 -12.43 -15.78 -5.45
CA ASN A 127 -13.69 -15.61 -6.19
C ASN A 127 -13.99 -14.14 -6.58
N HIS A 128 -13.34 -13.17 -5.92
CA HIS A 128 -13.54 -11.73 -6.15
C HIS A 128 -12.30 -11.04 -6.73
N LEU A 129 -11.28 -11.80 -7.14
CA LEU A 129 -9.99 -11.26 -7.55
C LEU A 129 -10.08 -10.37 -8.80
N ALA A 130 -11.04 -10.65 -9.69
CA ALA A 130 -11.34 -9.79 -10.84
C ALA A 130 -11.74 -8.35 -10.46
N THR A 131 -12.33 -8.16 -9.28
CA THR A 131 -12.70 -6.84 -8.73
C THR A 131 -11.60 -6.29 -7.82
N ILE A 132 -11.01 -7.14 -6.98
CA ILE A 132 -10.00 -6.74 -6.00
C ILE A 132 -8.70 -6.32 -6.67
N PHE A 133 -8.22 -7.08 -7.65
CA PHE A 133 -6.93 -6.86 -8.29
C PHE A 133 -6.81 -5.46 -8.93
N PRO A 134 -7.72 -5.01 -9.82
CA PRO A 134 -7.62 -3.68 -10.41
C PRO A 134 -7.84 -2.53 -9.41
N ARG A 135 -8.51 -2.81 -8.28
CA ARG A 135 -8.88 -1.79 -7.27
C ARG A 135 -7.80 -1.59 -6.21
N PHE A 136 -7.22 -2.68 -5.69
CA PHE A 136 -6.32 -2.65 -4.54
C PHE A 136 -4.86 -3.02 -4.87
N ILE A 137 -4.59 -3.60 -6.04
CA ILE A 137 -3.24 -4.11 -6.37
C ILE A 137 -2.65 -3.38 -7.57
N ALA A 138 -3.41 -3.25 -8.66
CA ALA A 138 -2.95 -2.54 -9.84
C ALA A 138 -2.90 -1.02 -9.57
N ILE A 139 -1.77 -0.39 -9.91
CA ILE A 139 -1.67 1.07 -9.89
C ILE A 139 -2.21 1.61 -11.21
N PRO A 140 -3.15 2.58 -11.19
CA PRO A 140 -3.59 3.26 -12.39
C PRO A 140 -2.39 3.84 -13.13
N LYS A 141 -2.33 3.62 -14.46
CA LYS A 141 -1.30 4.24 -15.29
C LYS A 141 -1.50 5.76 -15.24
N GLN A 142 -0.45 6.47 -14.82
CA GLN A 142 -0.38 7.93 -14.89
C GLN A 142 -0.22 8.38 -16.34
#